data_AF-A0A945SG55-F1
#
_entry.id   AF-A0A945SG55-F1
#
_cell.length_a   1.000
_cell.length_b   1.000
_cell.length_c   1.000
_cell.angle_alpha   90.00
_cell.angle_beta   90.00
_cell.angle_gamma   90.00
#
_symmetry.space_group_name_H-M   'P 1'
#
loop_
_entity.id
_entity.type
_entity.pdbx_description
1 polymer ?
#
loop_
_entity_poly.entity_id
_entity_poly.type
_entity_poly.pdbx_seq_one_letter_code
_entity_poly.pdbx_strand_id
1 'polypeptide(L)' 'MNDYLVECCANSIQSAMQGKLGGANRIELCTNLEVGGMTPSREDIATLMERI' A
#
# COMPACT_ATOMS: atom_id res chain seq x y z
N MET A 1 -5.42 -24.81 -0.40
CA MET A 1 -4.64 -23.58 -0.13
C MET A 1 -5.48 -22.76 0.84
N ASN A 2 -4.90 -22.25 1.91
CA ASN A 2 -5.63 -21.28 2.72
C ASN A 2 -5.68 -19.98 1.93
N ASP A 3 -6.87 -19.58 1.49
CA ASP A 3 -7.15 -18.36 0.73
C ASP A 3 -7.14 -17.12 1.64
N TYR A 4 -6.11 -16.97 2.47
CA TYR A 4 -5.97 -15.76 3.28
C TYR A 4 -5.59 -14.60 2.38
N LEU A 5 -6.46 -13.58 2.37
CA LEU A 5 -6.16 -12.31 1.74
C LEU A 5 -5.34 -11.46 2.72
N VAL A 6 -4.07 -11.26 2.38
CA VAL A 6 -3.15 -10.41 3.13
C VAL A 6 -3.16 -9.01 2.50
N GLU A 7 -3.53 -8.02 3.30
CA GLU A 7 -3.42 -6.60 2.96
C GLU A 7 -2.22 -5.98 3.66
N CYS A 8 -1.45 -5.18 2.92
CA CYS A 8 -0.36 -4.37 3.47
C CYS A 8 -0.78 -2.89 3.47
N CYS A 9 -0.85 -2.30 4.67
CA CYS A 9 -0.95 -0.85 4.84
C CYS A 9 0.45 -0.24 4.69
N ALA A 10 0.64 0.57 3.65
CA ALA A 10 1.93 1.13 3.27
C ALA A 10 1.89 2.66 3.37
N ASN A 11 2.96 3.24 3.92
CA ASN A 11 3.10 4.70 4.09
C ASN A 11 3.95 5.39 3.01
N SER A 12 4.33 4.68 1.96
CA SER A 12 5.12 5.20 0.85
C SER A 12 5.02 4.30 -0.37
N ILE A 13 5.31 4.85 -1.55
CA ILE A 13 5.39 4.09 -2.82
C ILE A 13 6.38 2.92 -2.70
N GLN A 14 7.54 3.16 -2.07
CA GLN A 14 8.53 2.11 -1.87
C GLN A 14 7.99 0.98 -0.99
N SER A 15 7.36 1.31 0.14
CA SER A 15 6.78 0.31 1.04
C SER A 15 5.67 -0.49 0.35
N ALA A 16 4.80 0.17 -0.43
CA ALA A 16 3.75 -0.48 -1.20
C ALA A 16 4.30 -1.48 -2.23
N MET A 17 5.34 -1.10 -2.98
CA MET A 17 6.03 -2.00 -3.91
C MET A 17 6.65 -3.20 -3.18
N GLN A 18 7.27 -2.98 -2.01
CA GLN A 18 7.82 -4.09 -1.21
C GLN A 18 6.71 -5.00 -0.66
N GLY A 19 5.56 -4.45 -0.25
CA GLY A 19 4.40 -5.23 0.17
C GLY A 19 3.89 -6.15 -0.96
N LYS A 20 3.79 -5.61 -2.18
CA LYS A 20 3.44 -6.39 -3.38
C LYS A 20 4.46 -7.49 -3.66
N LEU A 21 5.76 -7.17 -3.65
CA LEU A 21 6.83 -8.15 -3.85
C LEU A 21 6.86 -9.23 -2.76
N GLY A 22 6.50 -8.86 -1.52
CA GLY A 22 6.37 -9.77 -0.39
C GLY A 22 5.14 -10.69 -0.45
N GLY A 23 4.30 -10.56 -1.49
CA GLY A 23 3.15 -11.42 -1.71
C GLY A 23 1.83 -10.91 -1.12
N ALA A 24 1.75 -9.63 -0.72
CA ALA A 24 0.47 -9.04 -0.32
C ALA A 24 -0.51 -9.06 -1.50
N ASN A 25 -1.75 -9.45 -1.22
CA ASN A 25 -2.83 -9.50 -2.20
C ASN A 25 -3.40 -8.11 -2.49
N ARG A 26 -3.37 -7.21 -1.49
CA ARG A 26 -3.90 -5.85 -1.56
C ARG A 26 -2.96 -4.86 -0.87
N ILE A 27 -2.93 -3.64 -1.38
CA ILE A 27 -2.21 -2.51 -0.79
C ILE A 27 -3.22 -1.45 -0.39
N GLU A 28 -3.15 -1.01 0.87
CA GLU A 28 -3.77 0.22 1.34
C GLU A 28 -2.67 1.29 1.40
N LEU A 29 -2.75 2.34 0.58
CA LEU A 29 -1.80 3.44 0.62
C LEU A 29 -2.31 4.53 1.57
N CYS A 30 -1.50 4.87 2.58
CA CYS A 30 -1.80 5.90 3.57
C CYS A 30 -0.66 6.91 3.68
N THR A 31 -0.96 8.08 4.26
CA THR A 31 0.04 8.99 4.84
C THR A 31 -0.14 9.05 6.36
N ASN A 32 0.83 9.60 7.10
CA ASN A 32 0.71 9.87 8.54
C ASN A 32 0.18 8.69 9.39
N LEU A 33 0.80 7.52 9.27
CA LEU A 33 0.38 6.32 10.04
C LEU A 33 0.48 6.52 11.56
N GLU A 34 1.31 7.45 12.04
CA GLU A 34 1.44 7.79 13.45
C GLU A 34 0.15 8.33 14.08
N VAL A 35 -0.79 8.83 13.27
CA VAL A 35 -2.14 9.23 13.70
C VAL A 35 -3.23 8.27 13.23
N GLY A 36 -2.86 7.08 12.76
CA GLY A 36 -3.79 6.04 12.30
C GLY A 36 -4.05 6.02 10.79
N GLY A 37 -3.39 6.89 10.02
CA GLY A 37 -3.52 6.95 8.57
C GLY A 37 -4.39 8.09 8.07
N MET A 38 -3.90 8.79 7.05
CA MET A 38 -4.58 9.86 6.35
C MET A 38 -4.63 9.55 4.85
N THR A 39 -5.56 10.20 4.16
CA THR A 39 -5.70 10.04 2.71
C THR A 39 -4.44 10.56 2.01
N PRO A 40 -3.78 9.73 1.17
CA PRO A 40 -2.61 10.15 0.41
C PRO A 40 -2.99 11.16 -0.68
N SER A 41 -1.98 11.82 -1.26
CA SER A 41 -2.24 12.73 -2.37
C SER A 41 -2.73 11.96 -3.60
N ARG A 42 -3.50 12.64 -4.47
CA ARG A 42 -3.94 12.03 -5.74
C ARG A 42 -2.76 11.62 -6.63
N GLU A 43 -1.66 12.38 -6.57
CA GLU A 43 -0.43 12.10 -7.30
C GLU A 43 0.24 10.81 -6.81
N ASP A 44 0.32 10.61 -5.49
CA ASP A 44 0.86 9.39 -4.90
C ASP A 44 0.03 8.16 -5.30
N ILE A 45 -1.30 8.29 -5.27
CA ILE A 45 -2.20 7.21 -5.72
C ILE A 45 -1.94 6.87 -7.19
N ALA A 46 -1.93 7.88 -8.08
CA ALA A 46 -1.70 7.67 -9.51
C ALA A 46 -0.32 7.03 -9.76
N THR A 47 0.71 7.55 -9.11
CA THR A 47 2.09 7.03 -9.20
C THR A 47 2.18 5.58 -8.74
N LEU A 48 1.48 5.21 -7.66
CA LEU A 48 1.47 3.82 -7.19
C LEU A 48 0.79 2.89 -8.19
N MET A 49 -0.36 3.31 -8.74
CA MET A 49 -1.13 2.52 -9.70
C MET A 49 -0.34 2.20 -10.98
N GLU A 50 0.61 3.05 -11.37
CA GLU A 50 1.51 2.79 -12.50
C GLU A 50 2.62 1.78 -12.18
N ARG A 51 2.82 1.42 -10.90
CA ARG A 51 4.00 0.67 -10.42
C ARG A 51 3.70 -0.73 -9.85
N ILE A 52 2.45 -1.09 -9.54
CA ILE A 52 2.11 -2.37 -8.85
C ILE A 52 0.98 -3.19 -9.48
#